data_AF-A0A3A5KB85-F1
#
_entry.id   AF-A0A3A5KB85-F1
#
_cell.length_a   1.000
_cell.length_b   1.000
_cell.length_c   1.000
_cell.angle_alpha   90.00
_cell.angle_beta   90.00
_cell.angle_gamma   90.00
#
_symmetry.space_group_name_H-M   'P 1'
#
loop_
_entity.id
_entity.type
_entity.pdbx_description
1 polymer ?
#
loop_
_entity_poly.entity_id
_entity_poly.type
_entity_poly.pdbx_seq_one_letter_code
_entity_poly.pdbx_strand_id
1 'polypeptide(L)' 'MTANRKSVRKPKTESGKRKAMRLAETTDVSPKQARDLMREHGKDSEKVDKEARNFKAEG' A
#
# COMPACT_ATOMS: atom_id res chain seq x y z
N MET A 1 36.51 -18.96 -1.05
CA MET A 1 35.92 -17.66 -0.66
C MET A 1 34.44 -17.67 -1.04
N THR A 2 33.54 -17.98 -0.10
CA THR A 2 32.09 -18.05 -0.36
C THR A 2 31.45 -16.67 -0.17
N ALA A 3 30.86 -16.12 -1.24
CA ALA A 3 30.21 -14.82 -1.21
C ALA A 3 28.85 -14.89 -0.52
N ASN A 4 28.77 -14.42 0.73
CA ASN A 4 27.52 -14.15 1.42
C ASN A 4 26.83 -12.92 0.79
N ARG A 5 26.11 -13.11 -0.32
CA ARG A 5 25.11 -12.12 -0.75
C ARG A 5 23.94 -12.17 0.22
N LYS A 6 24.05 -11.39 1.30
CA LYS A 6 22.92 -11.01 2.15
C LYS A 6 21.95 -10.24 1.24
N SER A 7 21.07 -10.98 0.57
CA SER A 7 19.93 -10.40 -0.13
C SER A 7 19.12 -9.74 0.97
N VAL A 8 19.30 -8.42 1.10
CA VAL A 8 18.45 -7.56 1.91
C VAL A 8 17.09 -7.62 1.24
N ARG A 9 16.32 -8.68 1.53
CA ARG A 9 14.90 -8.76 1.22
C ARG A 9 14.29 -7.64 2.05
N LYS A 10 14.24 -6.43 1.48
CA LYS A 10 13.54 -5.27 2.03
C LYS A 10 12.21 -5.81 2.57
N PRO A 11 11.88 -5.60 3.85
CA PRO A 11 10.64 -6.09 4.39
C PRO A 11 9.52 -5.45 3.57
N LYS A 12 8.83 -6.25 2.76
CA LYS A 12 7.72 -5.82 1.88
C LYS A 12 6.62 -5.08 2.65
N THR A 13 6.65 -5.15 3.98
CA THR A 13 5.75 -4.51 4.93
C THR A 13 6.00 -3.01 5.11
N GLU A 14 7.25 -2.51 5.03
CA GLU A 14 7.53 -1.07 5.18
C GLU A 14 7.02 -0.28 3.96
N SER A 15 7.17 -0.84 2.76
CA SER A 15 6.65 -0.25 1.53
C SER A 15 5.12 -0.21 1.48
N GLY A 16 4.44 -1.21 2.05
CA GLY A 16 2.98 -1.26 2.10
C GLY A 16 2.40 -0.22 3.06
N LYS A 17 3.00 -0.07 4.25
CA LYS A 17 2.51 0.90 5.25
C LYS A 17 2.67 2.35 4.77
N ARG A 18 3.80 2.69 4.14
CA ARG A 18 4.03 4.02 3.56
C ARG A 18 3.06 4.32 2.42
N LYS A 19 2.82 3.35 1.52
CA LYS A 19 1.83 3.52 0.45
C LYS A 19 0.41 3.70 1.00
N ALA A 20 0.01 2.94 2.01
CA ALA A 20 -1.31 3.07 2.63
C ALA A 20 -1.50 4.45 3.28
N MET A 21 -0.48 4.96 3.98
CA MET A 21 -0.49 6.33 4.51
C MET A 21 -0.64 7.36 3.39
N ARG A 22 0.19 7.26 2.35
CA ARG A 22 0.14 8.18 1.22
C ARG A 22 -1.21 8.17 0.51
N LEU A 23 -1.85 7.00 0.42
CA LEU A 23 -3.18 6.84 -0.14
C LEU A 23 -4.20 7.63 0.70
N ALA A 24 -4.24 7.36 2.01
CA ALA A 24 -5.10 8.03 2.98
C ALA A 24 -4.85 9.54 3.11
N GLU A 25 -3.66 10.04 2.75
CA GLU A 25 -3.38 11.48 2.70
C GLU A 25 -3.99 12.15 1.45
N THR A 26 -4.19 11.39 0.38
CA THR A 26 -4.65 11.90 -0.92
C THR A 26 -6.12 11.60 -1.22
N THR A 27 -6.74 10.72 -0.45
CA THR A 27 -8.12 10.26 -0.61
C THR A 27 -8.82 10.23 0.74
N ASP A 28 -10.15 10.24 0.77
CA ASP A 28 -10.97 10.25 2.01
C ASP A 28 -11.07 8.89 2.71
N VAL A 29 -10.11 7.99 2.48
CA VAL A 29 -10.06 6.70 3.17
C VAL A 29 -9.15 6.80 4.38
N SER A 30 -9.52 6.17 5.48
CA SER A 30 -8.65 6.09 6.65
C SER A 30 -7.39 5.24 6.36
N PRO A 31 -6.27 5.46 7.09
CA PRO A 31 -5.08 4.61 6.98
C PRO A 31 -5.36 3.12 7.22
N LYS A 32 -6.42 2.80 7.98
CA LYS A 32 -6.88 1.42 8.19
C LYS A 32 -7.54 0.86 6.92
N GLN A 33 -8.48 1.60 6.33
CA GLN A 33 -9.11 1.23 5.05
C GLN A 33 -8.11 1.12 3.92
N ALA A 34 -7.14 2.05 3.81
CA ALA A 34 -6.08 1.96 2.82
C ALA A 34 -5.26 0.67 2.99
N ARG A 35 -4.96 0.26 4.22
CA ARG A 35 -4.26 -1.01 4.49
C ARG A 35 -5.11 -2.23 4.13
N ASP A 36 -6.41 -2.18 4.39
CA ASP A 36 -7.33 -3.25 4.03
C ASP A 36 -7.48 -3.37 2.51
N LEU A 37 -7.64 -2.25 1.78
CA LEU A 37 -7.61 -2.21 0.31
C LEU A 37 -6.30 -2.77 -0.25
N MET A 38 -5.15 -2.37 0.32
CA MET A 38 -3.86 -2.92 -0.07
C MET A 38 -3.68 -4.39 0.28
N ARG A 39 -4.42 -4.91 1.26
CA ARG A 39 -4.41 -6.32 1.64
C ARG A 39 -5.33 -7.15 0.74
N GLU A 40 -6.48 -6.61 0.35
CA GLU A 40 -7.44 -7.20 -0.58
C GLU A 40 -6.90 -7.23 -2.01
N HIS A 41 -6.32 -6.13 -2.47
CA HIS A 41 -5.81 -5.98 -3.84
C HIS A 41 -4.29 -6.25 -3.97
N GLY A 42 -3.58 -6.39 -2.86
CA GLY A 42 -2.17 -6.81 -2.85
C GLY A 42 -1.22 -5.86 -3.61
N LYS A 43 -0.56 -6.38 -4.65
CA LYS A 43 0.41 -5.63 -5.48
C LYS A 43 -0.25 -4.70 -6.49
N ASP A 44 -1.56 -4.81 -6.70
CA ASP A 44 -2.31 -4.00 -7.67
C ASP A 44 -2.57 -2.60 -7.11
N SER A 45 -1.49 -1.81 -7.10
CA SER A 45 -1.48 -0.43 -6.61
C SER A 45 -2.50 0.47 -7.33
N GLU A 46 -2.84 0.16 -8.59
CA GLU A 46 -3.83 0.93 -9.36
C GLU A 46 -5.27 0.67 -8.91
N LYS A 47 -5.63 -0.58 -8.58
CA LYS A 47 -6.96 -0.89 -8.05
C LYS A 47 -7.17 -0.23 -6.70
N VAL A 48 -6.18 -0.32 -5.83
CA VAL A 48 -6.17 0.36 -4.52
C VAL A 48 -6.39 1.87 -4.67
N ASP A 49 -5.69 2.52 -5.61
CA ASP A 49 -5.82 3.96 -5.84
C ASP A 49 -7.19 4.32 -6.41
N LYS A 50 -7.71 3.51 -7.34
CA LYS A 50 -9.03 3.72 -7.94
C LYS A 50 -10.16 3.56 -6.91
N GLU A 51 -10.14 2.49 -6.12
CA GLU A 51 -11.13 2.24 -5.06
C GLU A 51 -11.11 3.37 -4.03
N ALA A 52 -9.90 3.78 -3.58
CA ALA A 52 -9.76 4.84 -2.60
C ALA A 52 -10.19 6.23 -3.12
N ARG A 53 -10.01 6.50 -4.42
CA ARG A 53 -10.57 7.71 -5.06
C ARG A 53 -12.07 7.64 -5.22
N ASN A 54 -12.65 6.46 -5.46
CA ASN A 54 -14.10 6.30 -5.53
C ASN A 54 -14.76 6.63 -4.18
N PHE A 55 -14.13 6.25 -3.06
CA PHE A 55 -14.58 6.65 -1.72
C PHE A 55 -14.68 8.17 -1.52
N LYS A 56 -13.84 8.96 -2.22
CA LYS A 56 -13.90 10.43 -2.20
C LYS A 56 -15.06 11.00 -3.03
N ALA A 57 -15.54 10.26 -4.03
CA ALA A 57 -16.59 10.73 -4.93
C ALA A 57 -18.02 10.46 -4.41
N GLU A 58 -18.16 9.56 -3.43
CA GLU A 58 -19.45 9.18 -2.84
C GLU A 58 -19.74 9.83 -1.48
N GLY A 59 -18.94 10.84 -1.08
CA GLY A 59 -19.10 11.62 0.15
C GLY A 59 -19.66 13.02 -0.07
#